data_AF-A0A934ULA0-F1
#
_entry.id   AF-A0A934ULA0-F1
#
_cell.length_a   1.000
_cell.length_b   1.000
_cell.length_c   1.000
_cell.angle_alpha   90.00
_cell.angle_beta   90.00
_cell.angle_gamma   90.00
#
_symmetry.space_group_name_H-M   'P 1'
#
loop_
_entity.id
_entity.type
_entity.pdbx_description
1 polymer ?
#
loop_
_entity_poly.entity_id
_entity_poly.type
_entity_poly.pdbx_seq_one_letter_code
_entity_poly.pdbx_strand_id
1 'polypeptide(L)'
;MIKILLVEDHNVVRNGLRLLLDKETDIEVIEEVSNGADALRSIREGKKPDIIITAVNNPQMDGLNLIAKVKHAHPFIKIIILSAEDDYKVIIHAFKAGATGYMLKTISTFELIFGVRHIFNSNERYLCNDIALKLLDKLLHTPDVDFDVPVGDIEISLREVEILSLIADGYTNQEIAEKLFTSKRTIEGTRQGLIEKTGTRNTAALVRYAVLNSVIK
;
A
#
# COMPACT_ATOMS: atom_id res chain seq x y z
N MET A 1 -28.38 -2.19 -6.26
CA MET A 1 -27.98 -1.72 -4.92
C MET A 1 -26.54 -2.11 -4.71
N ILE A 2 -25.67 -1.16 -4.42
CA ILE A 2 -24.26 -1.32 -4.08
C ILE A 2 -24.19 -1.55 -2.56
N LYS A 3 -23.78 -2.74 -2.15
CA LYS A 3 -23.73 -3.12 -0.73
C LYS A 3 -22.39 -2.75 -0.13
N ILE A 4 -22.42 -1.89 0.88
CA ILE A 4 -21.23 -1.38 1.55
C ILE A 4 -21.11 -1.98 2.95
N LEU A 5 -19.91 -2.47 3.28
CA LEU A 5 -19.49 -2.69 4.66
C LEU A 5 -18.54 -1.55 5.06
N LEU A 6 -18.92 -0.80 6.10
CA LEU A 6 -18.17 0.35 6.57
C LEU A 6 -17.30 -0.01 7.78
N VAL A 7 -16.00 0.25 7.68
CA VAL A 7 -15.00 0.01 8.73
C VAL A 7 -14.43 1.37 9.18
N GLU A 8 -14.90 1.86 10.31
CA GLU A 8 -14.49 3.16 10.86
C GLU A 8 -14.59 3.11 12.38
N ASP A 9 -13.50 3.37 13.10
CA ASP A 9 -13.46 3.36 14.56
C ASP A 9 -14.06 4.63 15.18
N HIS A 10 -14.03 5.76 14.46
CA HIS A 10 -14.58 7.02 14.93
C HIS A 10 -16.09 7.09 14.73
N ASN A 11 -16.86 6.95 15.82
CA ASN A 11 -18.34 6.93 15.81
C ASN A 11 -18.97 8.11 15.02
N VAL A 12 -18.47 9.33 15.21
CA VAL A 12 -19.01 10.52 14.52
C VAL A 12 -18.80 10.43 13.01
N VAL A 13 -17.60 10.00 12.58
CA VAL A 13 -17.26 9.82 11.17
C VAL A 13 -18.09 8.71 10.56
N ARG A 14 -18.20 7.57 11.25
CA ARG A 14 -18.98 6.42 10.78
C ARG A 14 -20.46 6.77 10.57
N ASN A 15 -21.08 7.44 11.54
CA ASN A 15 -22.46 7.90 11.44
C ASN A 15 -22.65 8.91 10.30
N GLY A 16 -21.69 9.83 10.11
CA GLY A 16 -21.72 10.80 9.02
C GLY A 16 -21.64 10.14 7.64
N LEU A 17 -20.73 9.18 7.48
CA LEU A 17 -20.59 8.37 6.27
C LEU A 17 -21.84 7.55 6.00
N ARG A 18 -22.40 6.90 7.02
CA ARG A 18 -23.65 6.15 6.90
C ARG A 18 -24.79 7.04 6.41
N LEU A 19 -25.01 8.18 7.05
CA LEU A 19 -26.08 9.13 6.67
C LEU A 19 -25.91 9.65 5.24
N LEU A 20 -24.67 9.85 4.81
CA LEU A 20 -24.34 10.30 3.46
C LEU A 20 -24.62 9.20 2.43
N LEU A 21 -24.23 7.96 2.70
CA LEU A 21 -24.40 6.82 1.78
C LEU A 21 -25.87 6.39 1.69
N ASP A 22 -26.59 6.36 2.82
CA ASP A 22 -28.01 5.96 2.89
C ASP A 22 -28.95 6.97 2.17
N LYS A 23 -28.46 8.16 1.79
CA LYS A 23 -29.22 9.12 0.95
C LYS A 23 -29.26 8.73 -0.52
N GLU A 24 -28.32 7.91 -0.97
CA GLU A 24 -28.24 7.49 -2.36
C GLU A 24 -29.11 6.25 -2.58
N THR A 25 -30.04 6.31 -3.53
CA THR A 25 -31.04 5.25 -3.74
C THR A 25 -30.47 3.94 -4.28
N ASP A 26 -29.24 3.98 -4.78
CA ASP A 26 -28.51 2.84 -5.33
C ASP A 26 -27.45 2.28 -4.37
N ILE A 27 -27.26 2.85 -3.18
CA ILE A 27 -26.23 2.45 -2.21
C ILE A 27 -26.90 2.03 -0.89
N GLU A 28 -26.40 0.95 -0.27
CA GLU A 28 -26.90 0.44 1.00
C GLU A 28 -25.74 0.06 1.92
N VAL A 29 -25.69 0.62 3.13
CA VAL A 29 -24.75 0.18 4.18
C VAL A 29 -25.31 -1.04 4.90
N ILE A 30 -24.83 -2.23 4.54
CA ILE A 30 -25.33 -3.53 5.03
C ILE A 30 -24.71 -3.95 6.38
N GLU A 31 -23.61 -3.32 6.76
CA GLU A 31 -22.90 -3.58 8.01
C GLU A 31 -21.96 -2.43 8.37
N GLU A 32 -21.81 -2.19 9.67
CA GLU A 32 -20.92 -1.19 10.25
C GLU A 32 -20.07 -1.82 11.34
N VAL A 33 -18.75 -1.65 11.25
CA VAL A 33 -17.80 -2.19 12.22
C VAL A 33 -16.73 -1.17 12.56
N SER A 34 -16.06 -1.37 13.70
CA SER A 34 -15.03 -0.46 14.20
C SER A 34 -13.61 -0.85 13.80
N ASN A 35 -13.41 -2.04 13.22
CA ASN A 35 -12.08 -2.55 12.89
C ASN A 35 -12.13 -3.67 11.83
N GLY A 36 -10.96 -3.98 11.26
CA GLY A 36 -10.84 -5.01 10.22
C GLY A 36 -11.10 -6.45 10.70
N ALA A 37 -10.88 -6.77 11.98
CA ALA A 37 -11.16 -8.10 12.51
C ALA A 37 -12.66 -8.40 12.52
N ASP A 38 -13.45 -7.40 12.94
CA ASP A 38 -14.91 -7.42 12.90
C ASP A 38 -15.41 -7.50 11.45
N ALA A 39 -14.81 -6.75 10.52
CA ALA A 39 -15.17 -6.82 9.10
C ALA A 39 -15.03 -8.24 8.53
N LEU A 40 -13.91 -8.91 8.82
CA LEU A 40 -13.69 -10.29 8.43
C LEU A 40 -14.66 -11.26 9.11
N ARG A 41 -15.03 -11.01 10.37
CA ARG A 41 -16.05 -11.81 11.08
C ARG A 41 -17.40 -11.67 10.40
N SER A 42 -17.85 -10.45 10.11
CA SER A 42 -19.12 -10.20 9.43
C SER A 42 -19.20 -10.90 8.06
N ILE A 43 -18.11 -10.88 7.29
CA ILE A 43 -18.06 -11.60 6.00
C ILE A 43 -18.17 -13.12 6.21
N ARG A 44 -17.46 -13.68 7.20
CA ARG A 44 -17.57 -15.11 7.54
C ARG A 44 -18.97 -15.50 8.03
N GLU A 45 -19.66 -14.60 8.73
CA GLU A 45 -21.04 -14.77 9.20
C GLU A 45 -22.09 -14.62 8.10
N GLY A 46 -21.66 -14.38 6.85
CA GLY A 46 -22.51 -14.44 5.67
C GLY A 46 -22.86 -13.07 5.07
N LYS A 47 -22.31 -11.97 5.58
CA LYS A 47 -22.44 -10.66 4.92
C LYS A 47 -21.68 -10.68 3.60
N LYS A 48 -22.31 -10.16 2.55
CA LYS A 48 -21.77 -10.13 1.18
C LYS A 48 -21.73 -8.69 0.66
N PRO A 49 -20.75 -7.88 1.10
CA PRO A 49 -20.58 -6.53 0.57
C PRO A 49 -19.97 -6.59 -0.84
N ASP A 50 -20.36 -5.63 -1.67
CA ASP A 50 -19.71 -5.36 -2.96
C ASP A 50 -18.45 -4.51 -2.75
N ILE A 51 -18.54 -3.54 -1.83
CA ILE A 51 -17.46 -2.63 -1.45
C ILE A 51 -17.25 -2.65 0.07
N ILE A 52 -15.99 -2.68 0.50
CA ILE A 52 -15.58 -2.31 1.85
C ILE A 52 -14.98 -0.91 1.79
N ILE A 53 -15.46 0.01 2.63
CA ILE A 53 -14.82 1.31 2.87
C ILE A 53 -14.13 1.22 4.22
N THR A 54 -12.82 1.48 4.25
CA THR A 54 -12.00 1.38 5.48
C THR A 54 -10.97 2.48 5.56
N ALA A 55 -10.58 2.88 6.77
CA ALA A 55 -9.35 3.63 6.98
C ALA A 55 -8.11 2.71 6.84
N VAL A 56 -6.94 3.32 6.66
CA VAL A 56 -5.64 2.61 6.81
C VAL A 56 -5.44 2.30 8.29
N ASN A 57 -5.38 3.33 9.12
CA ASN A 57 -5.16 3.15 10.55
C ASN A 57 -6.48 2.77 11.23
N ASN A 58 -6.65 1.49 11.53
CA ASN A 58 -7.74 0.97 12.35
C ASN A 58 -7.17 0.25 13.59
N PRO A 59 -7.84 0.32 14.75
CA PRO A 59 -7.52 -0.49 15.91
C PRO A 59 -7.58 -1.99 15.58
N GLN A 60 -6.77 -2.81 16.25
CA GLN A 60 -6.73 -4.28 16.15
C GLN A 60 -6.25 -4.87 14.81
N MET A 61 -6.60 -4.25 13.68
CA MET A 61 -6.15 -4.67 12.35
C MET A 61 -6.09 -3.47 11.41
N ASP A 62 -4.89 -3.12 11.00
CA ASP A 62 -4.62 -2.14 9.95
C ASP A 62 -5.35 -2.51 8.64
N GLY A 63 -5.85 -1.49 7.94
CA GLY A 63 -6.53 -1.57 6.66
C GLY A 63 -5.71 -2.29 5.59
N LEU A 64 -4.37 -2.17 5.58
CA LEU A 64 -3.53 -2.92 4.63
C LEU A 64 -3.61 -4.44 4.86
N ASN A 65 -3.58 -4.87 6.12
CA ASN A 65 -3.76 -6.28 6.49
C ASN A 65 -5.17 -6.77 6.18
N LEU A 66 -6.18 -5.93 6.41
CA LEU A 66 -7.56 -6.24 6.02
C LEU A 66 -7.67 -6.45 4.50
N ILE A 67 -7.09 -5.55 3.70
CA ILE A 67 -7.08 -5.67 2.23
C ILE A 67 -6.50 -7.01 1.81
N ALA A 68 -5.30 -7.35 2.28
CA ALA A 68 -4.62 -8.59 1.89
C ALA A 68 -5.48 -9.83 2.22
N LYS A 69 -6.06 -9.89 3.43
CA LYS A 69 -6.90 -11.00 3.87
C LYS A 69 -8.21 -11.11 3.08
N VAL A 70 -8.89 -9.98 2.86
CA VAL A 70 -10.14 -9.97 2.08
C VAL A 70 -9.85 -10.35 0.64
N LYS A 71 -8.80 -9.82 0.01
CA LYS A 71 -8.47 -10.14 -1.39
C LYS A 71 -8.05 -11.58 -1.59
N HIS A 72 -7.36 -12.18 -0.62
CA HIS A 72 -7.03 -13.60 -0.67
C HIS A 72 -8.28 -14.50 -0.62
N ALA A 73 -9.24 -14.21 0.26
CA ALA A 73 -10.43 -15.06 0.45
C ALA A 73 -11.60 -14.70 -0.49
N HIS A 74 -11.70 -13.43 -0.88
CA HIS A 74 -12.83 -12.82 -1.60
C HIS A 74 -12.32 -11.79 -2.62
N PRO A 75 -11.65 -12.22 -3.71
CA PRO A 75 -10.98 -11.32 -4.65
C PRO A 75 -11.91 -10.30 -5.31
N PHE A 76 -13.20 -10.64 -5.43
CA PHE A 76 -14.24 -9.81 -6.04
C PHE A 76 -14.67 -8.62 -5.18
N ILE A 77 -14.52 -8.69 -3.85
CA ILE A 77 -14.92 -7.60 -2.95
C ILE A 77 -14.00 -6.42 -3.20
N LYS A 78 -14.56 -5.28 -3.59
CA LYS A 78 -13.83 -4.04 -3.82
C LYS A 78 -13.48 -3.38 -2.50
N ILE A 79 -12.33 -2.74 -2.42
CA ILE A 79 -11.87 -2.10 -1.19
C ILE A 79 -11.45 -0.68 -1.48
N ILE A 80 -12.03 0.26 -0.75
CA ILE A 80 -11.76 1.68 -0.82
C ILE A 80 -11.09 2.07 0.50
N ILE A 81 -9.89 2.63 0.40
CA ILE A 81 -9.29 3.35 1.51
C ILE A 81 -9.88 4.76 1.57
N LEU A 82 -10.39 5.15 2.73
CA LEU A 82 -10.78 6.52 3.04
C LEU A 82 -9.87 7.06 4.16
N SER A 83 -8.84 7.82 3.78
CA SER A 83 -7.76 8.22 4.68
C SER A 83 -7.80 9.71 5.02
N ALA A 84 -7.34 10.09 6.21
CA ALA A 84 -7.07 11.49 6.54
C ALA A 84 -5.75 11.99 5.92
N GLU A 85 -4.89 11.06 5.48
CA GLU A 85 -3.52 11.32 5.04
C GLU A 85 -3.33 10.90 3.57
N ASP A 86 -2.49 11.65 2.87
CA ASP A 86 -2.14 11.47 1.46
C ASP A 86 -0.69 11.00 1.24
N ASP A 87 -0.12 10.28 2.22
CA ASP A 87 1.24 9.74 2.11
C ASP A 87 1.37 8.79 0.90
N TYR A 88 2.24 9.18 -0.03
CA TYR A 88 2.50 8.47 -1.28
C TYR A 88 2.87 6.99 -1.09
N LYS A 89 3.69 6.68 -0.08
CA LYS A 89 4.08 5.30 0.19
C LYS A 89 2.87 4.51 0.63
N VAL A 90 2.04 5.06 1.52
CA VAL A 90 0.83 4.38 2.02
C VAL A 90 -0.13 4.10 0.86
N ILE A 91 -0.33 5.08 -0.03
CA ILE A 91 -1.16 4.92 -1.23
C ILE A 91 -0.66 3.75 -2.11
N ILE A 92 0.64 3.71 -2.41
CA ILE A 92 1.23 2.62 -3.20
C ILE A 92 1.02 1.27 -2.50
N HIS A 93 1.30 1.18 -1.20
CA HIS A 93 1.15 -0.07 -0.45
C HIS A 93 -0.30 -0.54 -0.43
N ALA A 94 -1.27 0.37 -0.31
CA ALA A 94 -2.69 0.04 -0.40
C ALA A 94 -3.05 -0.58 -1.76
N PHE A 95 -2.62 0.03 -2.86
CA PHE A 95 -2.88 -0.52 -4.19
C PHE A 95 -2.14 -1.85 -4.45
N LYS A 96 -0.90 -1.99 -3.97
CA LYS A 96 -0.14 -3.25 -4.04
C LYS A 96 -0.82 -4.37 -3.24
N ALA A 97 -1.40 -4.05 -2.08
CA ALA A 97 -2.19 -5.00 -1.29
C ALA A 97 -3.50 -5.41 -1.99
N GLY A 98 -3.98 -4.60 -2.93
CA GLY A 98 -5.18 -4.89 -3.72
C GLY A 98 -6.35 -3.93 -3.48
N ALA A 99 -6.12 -2.75 -2.89
CA ALA A 99 -7.12 -1.70 -2.86
C ALA A 99 -7.60 -1.36 -4.29
N THR A 100 -8.88 -1.09 -4.42
CA THR A 100 -9.50 -0.63 -5.67
C THR A 100 -9.70 0.88 -5.67
N GLY A 101 -9.84 1.49 -4.48
CA GLY A 101 -9.92 2.95 -4.34
C GLY A 101 -9.00 3.49 -3.26
N TYR A 102 -8.51 4.70 -3.44
CA TYR A 102 -7.94 5.51 -2.37
C TYR A 102 -8.48 6.93 -2.47
N MET A 103 -9.09 7.40 -1.39
CA MET A 103 -9.77 8.68 -1.29
C MET A 103 -9.44 9.36 0.03
N LEU A 104 -9.44 10.69 0.06
CA LEU A 104 -9.24 11.45 1.30
C LEU A 104 -10.57 11.65 2.04
N LYS A 105 -10.54 11.69 3.37
CA LYS A 105 -11.71 12.05 4.21
C LYS A 105 -12.16 13.51 3.99
N THR A 106 -11.32 14.33 3.36
CA THR A 106 -11.59 15.74 3.06
C THR A 106 -12.25 15.98 1.69
N ILE A 107 -12.42 14.93 0.87
CA ILE A 107 -13.06 15.08 -0.43
C ILE A 107 -14.53 15.47 -0.29
N SER A 108 -15.09 16.02 -1.37
CA SER A 108 -16.51 16.32 -1.40
C SER A 108 -17.36 15.03 -1.33
N THR A 109 -18.57 15.14 -0.77
CA THR A 109 -19.57 14.07 -0.83
C THR A 109 -19.79 13.55 -2.24
N PHE A 110 -19.87 14.46 -3.23
CA PHE A 110 -20.08 14.09 -4.63
C PHE A 110 -18.95 13.21 -5.17
N GLU A 111 -17.71 13.52 -4.83
CA GLU A 111 -16.55 12.74 -5.26
C GLU A 111 -16.50 11.36 -4.60
N LEU A 112 -16.83 11.27 -3.30
CA LEU A 112 -16.95 9.98 -2.62
C LEU A 112 -17.98 9.07 -3.31
N ILE A 113 -19.17 9.61 -3.57
CA ILE A 113 -20.24 8.85 -4.24
C ILE A 113 -19.84 8.48 -5.67
N PHE A 114 -19.21 9.40 -6.40
CA PHE A 114 -18.68 9.12 -7.74
C PHE A 114 -17.66 7.98 -7.70
N GLY A 115 -16.69 8.02 -6.79
CA GLY A 115 -15.66 7.00 -6.65
C GLY A 115 -16.24 5.62 -6.31
N VAL A 116 -17.22 5.55 -5.41
CA VAL A 116 -17.96 4.33 -5.09
C VAL A 116 -18.64 3.75 -6.33
N ARG A 117 -19.41 4.56 -7.06
CA ARG A 117 -20.12 4.13 -8.28
C ARG A 117 -19.17 3.72 -9.38
N HIS A 118 -18.09 4.49 -9.59
CA HIS A 118 -17.07 4.19 -10.60
C HIS A 118 -16.45 2.82 -10.33
N ILE A 119 -15.92 2.60 -9.12
CA ILE A 119 -15.30 1.33 -8.73
C ILE A 119 -16.23 0.14 -8.89
N PHE A 120 -17.50 0.30 -8.51
CA PHE A 120 -18.50 -0.75 -8.62
C PHE A 120 -18.79 -1.10 -10.10
N ASN A 121 -18.98 -0.09 -10.95
CA ASN A 121 -19.43 -0.27 -12.33
C ASN A 121 -18.30 -0.65 -13.31
N SER A 122 -17.14 0.03 -13.23
CA SER A 122 -16.04 -0.17 -14.19
C SER A 122 -15.10 -1.29 -13.77
N ASN A 123 -15.11 -1.69 -12.50
CA ASN A 123 -14.13 -2.59 -11.91
C ASN A 123 -12.69 -2.03 -11.93
N GLU A 124 -12.52 -0.75 -12.30
CA GLU A 124 -11.24 -0.03 -12.40
C GLU A 124 -10.81 0.58 -11.07
N ARG A 125 -9.54 1.00 -11.01
CA ARG A 125 -8.99 1.69 -9.85
C ARG A 125 -9.43 3.15 -9.85
N TYR A 126 -9.74 3.68 -8.68
CA TYR A 126 -10.04 5.09 -8.49
C TYR A 126 -9.09 5.74 -7.50
N LEU A 127 -8.65 6.95 -7.83
CA LEU A 127 -7.88 7.82 -6.96
C LEU A 127 -8.59 9.16 -6.95
N CYS A 128 -8.82 9.75 -5.78
CA CYS A 128 -9.44 11.07 -5.72
C CYS A 128 -8.55 12.12 -6.40
N ASN A 129 -9.19 13.15 -6.93
CA ASN A 129 -8.61 14.19 -7.75
C ASN A 129 -7.44 14.88 -7.04
N ASP A 130 -7.60 15.20 -5.75
CA ASP A 130 -6.55 15.86 -4.96
C ASP A 130 -5.24 15.07 -4.93
N ILE A 131 -5.31 13.74 -4.78
CA ILE A 131 -4.13 12.90 -4.79
C ILE A 131 -3.59 12.77 -6.22
N ALA A 132 -4.47 12.58 -7.21
CA ALA A 132 -4.07 12.44 -8.60
C ALA A 132 -3.29 13.67 -9.11
N LEU A 133 -3.75 14.88 -8.79
CA LEU A 133 -3.08 16.13 -9.14
C LEU A 133 -1.74 16.28 -8.42
N LYS A 134 -1.68 16.00 -7.11
CA LYS A 134 -0.42 16.02 -6.35
C LYS A 134 0.63 15.04 -6.91
N LEU A 135 0.19 13.86 -7.33
CA LEU A 135 1.05 12.89 -8.01
C LEU A 135 1.56 13.45 -9.33
N LEU A 136 0.66 13.97 -10.16
CA LEU A 136 1.03 14.57 -11.44
C LEU A 136 2.04 15.69 -11.27
N ASP A 137 1.80 16.63 -10.35
CA ASP A 137 2.70 17.75 -10.08
C ASP A 137 4.09 17.24 -9.66
N LYS A 138 4.13 16.23 -8.78
CA LYS A 138 5.38 15.59 -8.37
C LYS A 138 6.10 14.97 -9.56
N LEU A 139 5.40 14.28 -10.45
CA LEU A 139 6.01 13.71 -11.66
C LEU A 139 6.55 14.80 -12.59
N LEU A 140 5.86 15.94 -12.71
CA LEU A 140 6.26 17.05 -13.56
C LEU A 140 7.43 17.89 -12.99
N HIS A 141 7.56 17.95 -11.65
CA HIS A 141 8.54 18.81 -10.96
C HIS A 141 9.75 18.04 -10.43
N THR A 142 9.80 16.74 -10.67
CA THR A 142 10.99 15.94 -10.39
C THR A 142 11.90 16.03 -11.62
N PRO A 143 13.06 16.70 -11.56
CA PRO A 143 13.98 16.81 -12.71
C PRO A 143 14.46 15.41 -13.05
N ASP A 144 14.17 14.92 -14.26
CA ASP A 144 14.56 13.61 -14.83
C ASP A 144 15.10 12.64 -13.77
N VAL A 145 14.23 12.26 -12.83
CA VAL A 145 14.46 11.02 -12.12
C VAL A 145 13.94 10.02 -13.12
N ASP A 146 14.89 9.39 -13.82
CA ASP A 146 14.63 8.23 -14.64
C ASP A 146 13.46 7.46 -14.04
N PHE A 147 12.37 7.35 -14.81
CA PHE A 147 11.29 6.44 -14.49
C PHE A 147 11.76 4.96 -14.51
N ASP A 148 13.08 4.71 -14.60
CA ASP A 148 13.73 3.51 -14.06
C ASP A 148 13.81 3.58 -12.52
N VAL A 149 12.66 3.54 -11.88
CA VAL A 149 12.54 2.58 -10.78
C VAL A 149 11.76 1.42 -11.37
N PRO A 150 12.43 0.31 -11.73
CA PRO A 150 11.72 -0.92 -11.97
C PRO A 150 11.02 -1.28 -10.67
N VAL A 151 9.73 -0.98 -10.58
CA VAL A 151 8.78 -1.79 -9.81
C VAL A 151 8.55 -3.04 -10.65
N GLY A 152 9.62 -3.83 -10.77
CA GLY A 152 9.66 -5.12 -11.41
C GLY A 152 10.72 -5.88 -10.66
N ASP A 153 10.29 -6.78 -9.78
CA ASP A 153 11.04 -7.86 -9.14
C ASP A 153 12.57 -7.80 -9.32
N ILE A 154 13.23 -6.83 -8.66
CA ILE A 154 14.67 -6.93 -8.48
C ILE A 154 14.86 -8.07 -7.47
N GLU A 155 14.97 -9.28 -7.99
CA GLU A 155 15.23 -10.48 -7.19
C GLU A 155 16.64 -10.37 -6.61
N ILE A 156 16.75 -9.77 -5.44
CA ILE A 156 17.96 -9.83 -4.63
C ILE A 156 17.99 -11.24 -4.04
N SER A 157 18.96 -12.04 -4.49
CA SER A 157 19.15 -13.40 -3.99
C SER A 157 19.45 -13.40 -2.50
N LEU A 158 19.16 -14.52 -1.81
CA LEU A 158 19.42 -14.66 -0.37
C LEU A 158 20.87 -14.32 0.00
N ARG A 159 21.83 -14.63 -0.89
CA ARG A 159 23.25 -14.33 -0.67
C ARG A 159 23.57 -12.85 -0.84
N GLU A 160 22.90 -12.16 -1.76
CA GLU A 160 23.00 -10.71 -1.90
C GLU A 160 22.36 -9.99 -0.70
N VAL A 161 21.23 -10.48 -0.18
CA VAL A 161 20.59 -9.96 1.05
C VAL A 161 21.52 -10.11 2.25
N GLU A 162 22.12 -11.28 2.44
CA GLU A 162 23.06 -11.56 3.53
C GLU A 162 24.27 -10.59 3.52
N ILE A 163 24.86 -10.37 2.35
CA ILE A 163 25.96 -9.41 2.17
C ILE A 163 25.48 -7.98 2.45
N LEU A 164 24.30 -7.61 1.97
CA LEU A 164 23.73 -6.28 2.15
C LEU A 164 23.39 -5.97 3.62
N SER A 165 22.91 -6.95 4.39
CA SER A 165 22.73 -6.82 5.84
C SER A 165 24.05 -6.54 6.55
N LEU A 166 25.11 -7.28 6.24
CA LEU A 166 26.43 -7.05 6.85
C LEU A 166 27.02 -5.69 6.45
N ILE A 167 26.74 -5.20 5.25
CA ILE A 167 27.12 -3.83 4.85
C ILE A 167 26.38 -2.80 5.70
N ALA A 168 25.08 -3.00 5.95
CA ALA A 168 24.28 -2.10 6.77
C ALA A 168 24.70 -2.10 8.25
N ASP A 169 25.17 -3.25 8.76
CA ASP A 169 25.75 -3.39 10.10
C ASP A 169 27.14 -2.75 10.23
N GLY A 170 27.70 -2.21 9.13
CA GLY A 170 28.95 -1.45 9.14
C GLY A 170 30.21 -2.29 8.93
N TYR A 171 30.10 -3.56 8.54
CA TYR A 171 31.26 -4.40 8.25
C TYR A 171 31.98 -3.96 6.96
N THR A 172 33.31 -4.07 6.99
CA THR A 172 34.17 -3.85 5.83
C THR A 172 34.14 -5.05 4.87
N ASN A 173 34.55 -4.84 3.61
CA ASN A 173 34.60 -5.93 2.61
C ASN A 173 35.47 -7.11 3.06
N GLN A 174 36.51 -6.84 3.87
CA GLN A 174 37.41 -7.87 4.39
C GLN A 174 36.71 -8.70 5.48
N GLU A 175 36.05 -8.07 6.44
CA GLU A 175 35.32 -8.76 7.51
C GLU A 175 34.14 -9.59 6.99
N ILE A 176 33.44 -9.08 5.96
CA ILE A 176 32.36 -9.83 5.29
C ILE A 176 32.93 -11.04 4.56
N ALA A 177 34.07 -10.89 3.87
CA ALA A 177 34.72 -11.97 3.15
C ALA A 177 35.14 -13.11 4.10
N GLU A 178 35.69 -12.76 5.27
CA GLU A 178 36.06 -13.72 6.32
C GLU A 178 34.84 -14.43 6.89
N LYS A 179 33.76 -13.70 7.20
CA LYS A 179 32.50 -14.28 7.73
C LYS A 179 31.82 -15.24 6.76
N LEU A 180 31.84 -14.93 5.46
CA LEU A 180 31.16 -15.70 4.42
C LEU A 180 32.08 -16.68 3.68
N PHE A 181 33.30 -16.88 4.20
CA PHE A 181 34.33 -17.77 3.63
C PHE A 181 34.52 -17.55 2.12
N THR A 182 34.64 -16.28 1.71
CA THR A 182 34.79 -15.86 0.32
C THR A 182 35.93 -14.86 0.16
N SER A 183 36.20 -14.42 -1.06
CA SER A 183 37.25 -13.42 -1.31
C SER A 183 36.72 -11.99 -1.15
N LYS A 184 37.57 -11.07 -0.70
CA LYS A 184 37.27 -9.63 -0.68
C LYS A 184 36.78 -9.12 -2.04
N ARG A 185 37.41 -9.60 -3.13
CA ARG A 185 37.03 -9.28 -4.51
C ARG A 185 35.60 -9.71 -4.84
N THR A 186 35.15 -10.85 -4.30
CA THR A 186 33.78 -11.32 -4.47
C THR A 186 32.80 -10.37 -3.79
N ILE A 187 33.09 -9.90 -2.57
CA ILE A 187 32.24 -8.95 -1.85
C ILE A 187 32.17 -7.60 -2.58
N GLU A 188 33.30 -7.11 -3.09
CA GLU A 188 33.36 -5.90 -3.91
C GLU A 188 32.51 -6.04 -5.19
N GLY A 189 32.65 -7.17 -5.89
CA GLY A 189 31.87 -7.48 -7.08
C GLY A 189 30.37 -7.56 -6.80
N THR A 190 29.97 -8.24 -5.70
CA THR A 190 28.56 -8.32 -5.31
C THR A 190 27.99 -6.96 -4.90
N ARG A 191 28.75 -6.13 -4.17
CA ARG A 191 28.34 -4.77 -3.82
C ARG A 191 28.15 -3.91 -5.07
N GLN A 192 29.08 -3.99 -6.01
CA GLN A 192 28.99 -3.25 -7.28
C GLN A 192 27.79 -3.74 -8.11
N GLY A 193 27.61 -5.06 -8.21
CA GLY A 193 26.45 -5.65 -8.85
C GLY A 193 25.12 -5.23 -8.21
N LEU A 194 25.06 -5.13 -6.88
CA LEU A 194 23.90 -4.61 -6.16
C LEU A 194 23.63 -3.12 -6.49
N ILE A 195 24.67 -2.29 -6.53
CA ILE A 195 24.56 -0.87 -6.90
C ILE A 195 23.98 -0.73 -8.31
N GLU A 196 24.52 -1.47 -9.27
CA GLU A 196 24.06 -1.50 -10.66
C GLU A 196 22.62 -2.03 -10.77
N LYS A 197 22.35 -3.16 -10.12
CA LYS A 197 21.05 -3.86 -10.13
C LYS A 197 19.94 -3.04 -9.49
N THR A 198 20.24 -2.21 -8.48
CA THR A 198 19.26 -1.32 -7.83
C THR A 198 19.23 0.10 -8.40
N GLY A 199 20.10 0.42 -9.38
CA GLY A 199 20.27 1.79 -9.90
C GLY A 199 20.70 2.80 -8.83
N THR A 200 21.38 2.37 -7.76
CA THR A 200 21.77 3.29 -6.68
C THR A 200 23.12 3.92 -6.99
N ARG A 201 23.34 5.15 -6.52
CA ARG A 201 24.57 5.91 -6.84
C ARG A 201 25.80 5.52 -6.02
N ASN A 202 25.60 4.93 -4.84
CA ASN A 202 26.68 4.55 -3.91
C ASN A 202 26.15 3.61 -2.80
N THR A 203 27.06 3.09 -1.97
CA THR A 203 26.72 2.18 -0.87
C THR A 203 25.74 2.78 0.15
N ALA A 204 25.86 4.07 0.48
CA ALA A 204 24.92 4.71 1.40
C ALA A 204 23.49 4.77 0.81
N ALA A 205 23.38 5.07 -0.49
CA ALA A 205 22.11 5.04 -1.22
C ALA A 205 21.56 3.61 -1.33
N LEU A 206 22.42 2.60 -1.51
CA LEU A 206 22.07 1.18 -1.51
C LEU A 206 21.49 0.73 -0.16
N VAL A 207 22.12 1.08 0.96
CA VAL A 207 21.61 0.75 2.31
C VAL A 207 20.25 1.43 2.53
N ARG A 208 20.14 2.72 2.18
CA ARG A 208 18.87 3.45 2.27
C ARG A 208 17.78 2.81 1.41
N TYR A 209 18.11 2.37 0.19
CA TYR A 209 17.20 1.64 -0.69
C TYR A 209 16.72 0.33 -0.03
N ALA A 210 17.64 -0.43 0.55
CA ALA A 210 17.36 -1.73 1.14
C ALA A 210 16.39 -1.63 2.33
N VAL A 211 16.57 -0.63 3.20
CA VAL A 211 15.67 -0.34 4.33
C VAL A 211 14.30 0.13 3.85
N LEU A 212 14.26 1.07 2.88
CA LEU A 212 13.00 1.61 2.37
C LEU A 212 12.12 0.58 1.66
N ASN A 213 12.73 -0.46 1.08
CA ASN A 213 12.04 -1.53 0.36
C ASN A 213 11.91 -2.82 1.19
N SER A 214 12.21 -2.79 2.50
CA SER A 214 12.14 -3.96 3.40
C SER A 214 12.97 -5.17 2.94
N VAL A 215 14.06 -4.94 2.20
CA VAL A 215 15.02 -5.97 1.80
C VAL A 215 15.84 -6.42 3.01
N ILE A 216 16.18 -5.46 3.87
CA ILE A 216 16.86 -5.66 5.15
C ILE A 216 16.12 -4.84 6.21
N LYS A 217 16.33 -5.17 7.50
CA LYS A 217 15.72 -4.49 8.63
C LYS A 217 16.53 -3.28 9.07
#